data_AF-A0A1L9T2K6-F1
#
_entry.id   AF-A0A1L9T2K6-F1
#
_cell.length_a   1.000
_cell.length_b   1.000
_cell.length_c   1.000
_cell.angle_alpha   90.00
_cell.angle_beta   90.00
_cell.angle_gamma   90.00
#
_symmetry.space_group_name_H-M   'P 1'
#
loop_
_entity.id
_entity.type
_entity.pdbx_description
1 polymer ?
#
loop_
_entity_poly.entity_id
_entity_poly.type
_entity_poly.pdbx_seq_one_letter_code
_entity_poly.pdbx_strand_id
1 'polypeptide(L)'
;MPVDQVREMHGLREIPVKRHYYVGFPDEPLTKAQEEENRVGRHDVILGEEYNGLQLELCCLLDDKIFVAESLNFVASEVTGVQGQNARTEMKPAGIAEGLPLSERKKIVKTRLRDARLAYQHDIETLRMLSGFLMTRTFSRPKDYPEPDTPEVLYRAFKGACHSRHSKDLGFRSSNQPLTFPSYHNGTLLDSSLVDEDALRTQCEGGKPSDLIALSDSPSRIFNITQGWDFEDMKGDMIAVINVSKLLRMGVLFNRTTTLAKSLDMALRTARQPGGVQYANPNYWVAYRWVPAECIEFYISLSFLRKACEIRGIGENDFGVNFSLEEILAFKVQNLSM
;
A
#
# COMPACT_ATOMS: atom_id res chain seq x y z
N MET A 1 5.47 3.25 -10.06
CA MET A 1 4.27 2.44 -9.77
C MET A 1 4.24 1.35 -10.81
N PRO A 2 4.22 0.05 -10.47
CA PRO A 2 4.13 -0.96 -11.48
C PRO A 2 2.63 -1.08 -11.81
N VAL A 3 2.20 -0.18 -12.68
CA VAL A 3 0.85 -0.07 -13.25
C VAL A 3 0.88 -0.65 -14.67
N ASP A 4 2.07 -0.86 -15.21
CA ASP A 4 2.34 -1.25 -16.59
C ASP A 4 1.78 -2.63 -16.91
N GLN A 5 1.84 -3.58 -15.97
CA GLN A 5 1.27 -4.91 -16.20
C GLN A 5 -0.27 -4.90 -16.29
N VAL A 6 -0.95 -4.12 -15.43
CA VAL A 6 -2.42 -3.92 -15.54
C VAL A 6 -2.76 -3.19 -16.83
N ARG A 7 -1.96 -2.17 -17.17
CA ARG A 7 -2.13 -1.41 -18.42
C ARG A 7 -2.05 -2.33 -19.63
N GLU A 8 -1.02 -3.16 -19.70
CA GLU A 8 -0.81 -4.11 -20.79
C GLU A 8 -1.95 -5.13 -20.87
N MET A 9 -2.29 -5.76 -19.75
CA MET A 9 -3.38 -6.75 -19.66
C MET A 9 -4.72 -6.19 -20.16
N HIS A 10 -4.97 -4.90 -19.89
CA HIS A 10 -6.24 -4.25 -20.18
C HIS A 10 -6.23 -3.29 -21.38
N GLY A 11 -5.14 -3.28 -22.16
CA GLY A 11 -5.00 -2.46 -23.36
C GLY A 11 -5.05 -0.96 -23.09
N LEU A 12 -4.60 -0.51 -21.91
CA LEU A 12 -4.57 0.89 -21.50
C LEU A 12 -3.22 1.49 -21.89
N ARG A 13 -3.24 2.49 -22.77
CA ARG A 13 -2.02 3.16 -23.26
C ARG A 13 -2.21 4.66 -23.24
N GLU A 14 -1.37 5.34 -22.46
CA GLU A 14 -1.32 6.79 -22.42
C GLU A 14 -0.98 7.34 -23.81
N ILE A 15 -1.61 8.46 -24.15
CA ILE A 15 -1.22 9.22 -25.33
C ILE A 15 -0.20 10.28 -24.93
N PRO A 16 0.81 10.55 -25.79
CA PRO A 16 1.71 11.66 -25.54
C PRO A 16 0.92 12.97 -25.60
N VAL A 17 0.87 13.69 -24.48
CA VAL A 17 0.31 15.05 -24.42
C VAL A 17 1.48 16.02 -24.54
N LYS A 18 1.62 16.66 -25.70
CA LYS A 18 2.59 17.75 -25.87
C LYS A 18 2.04 18.98 -25.16
N ARG A 19 2.77 19.53 -24.19
CA ARG A 19 2.41 20.82 -23.59
C ARG A 19 2.32 21.85 -24.71
N HIS A 20 1.15 22.46 -24.88
CA HIS A 20 0.90 23.43 -25.95
C HIS A 20 1.76 24.67 -25.73
N TYR A 21 2.51 25.07 -26.75
CA TYR A 21 3.19 26.36 -26.79
C TYR A 21 2.24 27.34 -27.48
N TYR A 22 1.92 28.44 -26.80
CA TYR A 22 1.10 29.49 -27.39
C TYR A 22 1.79 30.05 -28.64
N VAL A 23 1.06 30.09 -29.75
CA VAL A 23 1.50 30.72 -30.99
C VAL A 23 1.21 32.21 -30.90
N GLY A 24 2.25 33.04 -31.02
CA GLY A 24 2.18 34.50 -30.95
C GLY A 24 3.32 35.14 -30.15
N PHE A 25 3.62 36.41 -30.41
CA PHE A 25 4.56 37.17 -29.57
C PHE A 25 3.80 37.80 -28.39
N PRO A 26 4.39 37.86 -27.17
CA PRO A 26 3.71 38.40 -25.99
C PRO A 26 3.18 39.84 -26.15
N ASP A 27 3.81 40.62 -27.02
CA ASP A 27 3.58 42.06 -27.16
C ASP A 27 2.74 42.44 -28.39
N GLU A 28 2.25 41.47 -29.16
CA GLU A 28 1.44 41.70 -30.35
C GLU A 28 0.03 41.08 -30.22
N PRO A 29 -1.04 41.77 -30.67
CA PRO A 29 -2.37 41.18 -30.69
C PRO A 29 -2.40 39.98 -31.62
N LEU A 30 -2.95 38.86 -31.13
CA LEU A 30 -3.08 37.63 -31.90
C LEU A 30 -3.99 37.85 -33.12
N THR A 31 -3.61 37.27 -34.25
CA THR A 31 -4.53 37.13 -35.38
C THR A 31 -5.63 36.13 -35.03
N LYS A 32 -6.82 36.27 -35.64
CA LYS A 32 -7.94 35.30 -35.45
C LYS A 32 -7.53 33.85 -35.72
N ALA A 33 -6.60 33.63 -36.65
CA ALA A 33 -6.08 32.30 -36.95
C ALA A 33 -5.22 31.75 -35.80
N GLN A 34 -4.37 32.58 -35.20
CA GLN A 34 -3.57 32.21 -34.03
C GLN A 34 -4.44 32.02 -32.77
N GLU A 35 -5.49 32.82 -32.59
CA GLU A 35 -6.47 32.62 -31.52
C GLU A 35 -7.15 31.25 -31.66
N GLU A 36 -7.59 30.90 -32.85
CA GLU A 36 -8.24 29.62 -33.13
C GLU A 36 -7.27 28.44 -32.97
N GLU A 37 -6.02 28.56 -33.46
CA GLU A 37 -4.98 27.56 -33.28
C GLU A 37 -4.66 27.33 -31.79
N ASN A 38 -4.51 28.41 -31.01
CA ASN A 38 -4.31 28.32 -29.57
C ASN A 38 -5.51 27.70 -28.86
N ARG A 39 -6.74 28.00 -29.31
CA ARG A 39 -7.98 27.43 -28.77
C ARG A 39 -8.05 25.92 -29.01
N VAL A 40 -7.79 25.47 -30.24
CA VAL A 40 -7.80 24.04 -30.60
C VAL A 40 -6.65 23.30 -29.90
N GLY A 41 -5.44 23.84 -29.92
CA GLY A 41 -4.29 23.23 -29.25
C GLY A 41 -4.49 23.08 -27.74
N ARG A 42 -5.05 24.10 -27.07
CA ARG A 42 -5.41 24.01 -25.66
C ARG A 42 -6.51 22.97 -25.41
N HIS A 43 -7.51 22.89 -26.28
CA HIS A 43 -8.58 21.90 -26.17
C HIS A 43 -8.03 20.47 -26.27
N ASP A 44 -7.12 20.21 -27.22
CA ASP A 44 -6.52 18.89 -27.43
C ASP A 44 -5.63 18.48 -26.25
N VAL A 45 -4.88 19.41 -25.65
CA VAL A 45 -4.11 19.16 -24.42
C VAL A 45 -5.03 18.74 -23.28
N ILE A 46 -6.07 19.53 -23.00
CA ILE A 46 -7.03 19.24 -21.94
C ILE A 46 -7.69 17.88 -22.18
N LEU A 47 -8.13 17.61 -23.41
CA LEU A 47 -8.76 16.35 -23.77
C LEU A 47 -7.82 15.16 -23.57
N GLY A 48 -6.53 15.32 -23.90
CA GLY A 48 -5.51 14.31 -23.70
C GLY A 48 -5.15 14.06 -22.23
N GLU A 49 -5.02 15.11 -21.43
CA GLU A 49 -4.82 15.01 -19.98
C GLU A 49 -6.00 14.31 -19.30
N GLU A 50 -7.23 14.71 -19.65
CA GLU A 50 -8.44 14.07 -19.13
C GLU A 50 -8.52 12.59 -19.54
N TYR A 51 -8.15 12.26 -20.78
CA TYR A 51 -8.13 10.88 -21.25
C TYR A 51 -7.10 10.02 -20.50
N ASN A 52 -5.87 10.51 -20.34
CA ASN A 52 -4.83 9.80 -19.59
C ASN A 52 -5.21 9.67 -18.10
N GLY A 53 -5.83 10.70 -17.52
CA GLY A 53 -6.38 10.66 -16.16
C GLY A 53 -7.43 9.55 -15.99
N LEU A 54 -8.39 9.45 -16.93
CA LEU A 54 -9.40 8.39 -16.93
C LEU A 54 -8.79 6.99 -17.11
N GLN A 55 -7.74 6.85 -17.91
CA GLN A 55 -7.04 5.57 -18.04
C GLN A 55 -6.34 5.16 -16.75
N LEU A 56 -5.64 6.10 -16.10
CA LEU A 56 -4.98 5.85 -14.82
C LEU A 56 -6.02 5.44 -13.77
N GLU A 57 -7.14 6.14 -13.71
CA GLU A 57 -8.25 5.80 -12.81
C GLU A 57 -8.78 4.38 -13.08
N LEU A 58 -9.04 4.04 -14.35
CA LEU A 58 -9.52 2.71 -14.72
C LEU A 58 -8.50 1.64 -14.35
N CYS A 59 -7.22 1.93 -14.56
CA CYS A 59 -6.13 1.01 -14.24
C CYS A 59 -6.08 0.73 -12.73
N CYS A 60 -6.14 1.78 -11.90
CA CYS A 60 -6.14 1.65 -10.44
C CYS A 60 -7.37 0.88 -9.93
N LEU A 61 -8.53 1.10 -10.54
CA LEU A 61 -9.76 0.38 -10.18
C LEU A 61 -9.71 -1.09 -10.59
N LEU A 62 -9.19 -1.41 -11.78
CA LEU A 62 -9.04 -2.79 -12.22
C LEU A 62 -8.05 -3.56 -11.34
N ASP A 63 -6.92 -2.94 -10.99
CA ASP A 63 -5.98 -3.47 -9.98
C ASP A 63 -6.70 -3.79 -8.65
N ASP A 64 -7.51 -2.85 -8.16
CA ASP A 64 -8.29 -3.07 -6.94
C ASP A 64 -9.27 -4.23 -7.06
N LYS A 65 -9.97 -4.36 -8.20
CA LYS A 65 -10.92 -5.46 -8.40
C LYS A 65 -10.24 -6.81 -8.40
N ILE A 66 -9.09 -6.93 -9.08
CA ILE A 66 -8.32 -8.17 -9.08
C ILE A 66 -7.87 -8.48 -7.64
N PHE A 67 -7.37 -7.47 -6.93
CA PHE A 67 -6.96 -7.62 -5.53
C PHE A 67 -8.10 -8.06 -4.61
N VAL A 68 -9.27 -7.42 -4.72
CA VAL A 68 -10.45 -7.73 -3.90
C VAL A 68 -10.95 -9.14 -4.20
N ALA A 69 -11.00 -9.55 -5.48
CA ALA A 69 -11.41 -10.90 -5.86
C ALA A 69 -10.47 -11.97 -5.26
N GLU A 70 -9.16 -11.79 -5.35
CA GLU A 70 -8.19 -12.72 -4.77
C GLU A 70 -8.23 -12.70 -3.23
N SER A 71 -8.44 -11.54 -2.62
CA SER A 71 -8.60 -11.42 -1.16
C SER A 71 -9.90 -12.05 -0.66
N LEU A 72 -10.99 -11.95 -1.42
CA LEU A 72 -12.25 -12.64 -1.14
C LEU A 72 -12.07 -14.15 -1.19
N ASN A 73 -11.39 -14.65 -2.22
CA ASN A 73 -11.05 -16.07 -2.33
C ASN A 73 -10.21 -16.53 -1.12
N PHE A 74 -9.24 -15.72 -0.71
CA PHE A 74 -8.39 -15.98 0.46
C PHE A 74 -9.22 -16.09 1.73
N VAL A 75 -9.98 -15.05 2.07
CA VAL A 75 -10.77 -15.02 3.30
C VAL A 75 -11.87 -16.09 3.26
N ALA A 76 -12.51 -16.34 2.13
CA ALA A 76 -13.50 -17.40 1.99
C ALA A 76 -12.89 -18.78 2.25
N SER A 77 -11.66 -19.03 1.78
CA SER A 77 -10.96 -20.29 2.06
C SER A 77 -10.64 -20.46 3.54
N GLU A 78 -10.20 -19.40 4.22
CA GLU A 78 -9.91 -19.42 5.66
C GLU A 78 -11.20 -19.63 6.47
N VAL A 79 -12.32 -19.08 6.01
CA VAL A 79 -13.63 -19.25 6.65
C VAL A 79 -14.21 -20.65 6.42
N THR A 80 -14.03 -21.24 5.23
CA THR A 80 -14.66 -22.52 4.85
C THR A 80 -13.75 -23.73 5.06
N GLY A 81 -12.44 -23.52 5.20
CA GLY A 81 -11.42 -24.58 5.19
C GLY A 81 -11.20 -25.22 3.81
N VAL A 82 -11.87 -24.74 2.76
CA VAL A 82 -11.71 -25.23 1.39
C VAL A 82 -10.74 -24.33 0.67
N GLN A 83 -9.60 -24.88 0.23
CA GLN A 83 -8.66 -24.12 -0.60
C GLN A 83 -9.38 -23.63 -1.86
N GLY A 84 -9.45 -22.31 -2.01
CA GLY A 84 -9.92 -21.70 -3.22
C GLY A 84 -9.04 -22.11 -4.39
N GLN A 85 -9.64 -22.43 -5.54
CA GLN A 85 -8.85 -22.48 -6.77
C GLN A 85 -8.34 -21.07 -7.02
N ASN A 86 -7.02 -20.91 -7.20
CA ASN A 86 -6.46 -19.65 -7.67
C ASN A 86 -7.13 -19.35 -9.02
N ALA A 87 -8.01 -18.37 -9.05
CA ALA A 87 -8.70 -17.95 -10.25
C ALA A 87 -7.75 -17.11 -11.13
N ARG A 88 -6.55 -17.65 -11.42
CA ARG A 88 -5.72 -17.15 -12.52
C ARG A 88 -6.42 -17.53 -13.81
N THR A 89 -7.47 -16.78 -14.11
CA THR A 89 -8.01 -16.73 -15.46
C THR A 89 -6.90 -16.12 -16.30
N GLU A 90 -6.35 -16.88 -17.24
CA GLU A 90 -5.46 -16.32 -18.27
C GLU A 90 -6.24 -15.24 -19.01
N MET A 91 -6.07 -13.98 -18.58
CA MET A 91 -6.68 -12.85 -19.25
C MET A 91 -5.92 -12.63 -20.54
N LYS A 92 -6.59 -12.90 -21.66
CA LYS A 92 -6.07 -12.49 -22.97
C LYS A 92 -5.91 -10.97 -22.97
N PRO A 93 -4.78 -10.44 -23.46
CA PRO A 93 -4.59 -9.00 -23.57
C PRO A 93 -5.77 -8.38 -24.29
N ALA A 94 -6.40 -7.38 -23.67
CA ALA A 94 -7.45 -6.64 -24.35
C ALA A 94 -6.85 -5.88 -25.53
N GLY A 95 -7.51 -5.96 -26.70
CA GLY A 95 -7.07 -5.24 -27.88
C GLY A 95 -7.02 -3.73 -27.64
N ILE A 96 -5.97 -3.08 -28.10
CA ILE A 96 -5.83 -1.63 -28.03
C ILE A 96 -6.81 -1.02 -29.04
N ALA A 97 -7.64 -0.08 -28.62
CA ALA A 97 -8.54 0.67 -29.50
C ALA A 97 -7.77 1.70 -30.35
N GLU A 98 -6.80 1.23 -31.13
CA GLU A 98 -6.03 2.05 -32.08
C GLU A 98 -6.91 2.39 -33.29
N GLY A 99 -6.80 3.63 -33.78
CA GLY A 99 -7.55 4.12 -34.95
C GLY A 99 -8.87 4.83 -34.65
N LEU A 100 -9.37 4.83 -33.40
CA LEU A 100 -10.56 5.59 -33.03
C LEU A 100 -10.24 7.05 -32.65
N PRO A 101 -11.15 8.02 -32.91
CA PRO A 101 -11.05 9.38 -32.39
C PRO A 101 -10.93 9.41 -30.86
N LEU A 102 -10.19 10.39 -30.32
CA LEU A 102 -9.95 10.50 -28.88
C LEU A 102 -11.25 10.62 -28.07
N SER A 103 -12.26 11.29 -28.61
CA SER A 103 -13.60 11.40 -28.03
C SER A 103 -14.29 10.04 -27.85
N GLU A 104 -14.16 9.14 -28.83
CA GLU A 104 -14.70 7.78 -28.76
C GLU A 104 -13.92 6.91 -27.80
N ARG A 105 -12.58 6.96 -27.84
CA ARG A 105 -11.70 6.27 -26.88
C ARG A 105 -12.05 6.67 -25.44
N LYS A 106 -12.27 7.96 -25.19
CA LYS A 106 -12.72 8.49 -23.90
C LYS A 106 -14.08 7.93 -23.48
N LYS A 107 -15.04 7.81 -24.42
CA LYS A 107 -16.36 7.20 -24.15
C LYS A 107 -16.23 5.73 -23.76
N ILE A 108 -15.35 4.98 -24.42
CA ILE A 108 -15.06 3.57 -24.09
C ILE A 108 -14.48 3.45 -22.68
N VAL A 109 -13.45 4.25 -22.34
CA VAL A 109 -12.83 4.23 -21.00
C VAL A 109 -13.85 4.60 -19.92
N LYS A 110 -14.69 5.63 -20.15
CA LYS A 110 -15.78 5.99 -19.22
C LYS A 110 -16.80 4.87 -19.02
N THR A 111 -17.14 4.15 -20.09
CA THR A 111 -18.06 3.00 -20.01
C THR A 111 -17.44 1.89 -19.17
N ARG A 112 -16.18 1.52 -19.45
CA ARG A 112 -15.43 0.52 -18.67
C ARG A 112 -15.28 0.92 -17.19
N LEU A 113 -15.03 2.20 -16.91
CA LEU A 113 -14.98 2.73 -15.54
C LEU A 113 -16.31 2.53 -14.82
N ARG A 114 -17.42 2.92 -15.45
CA ARG A 114 -18.76 2.73 -14.89
C ARG A 114 -19.02 1.26 -14.61
N ASP A 115 -18.74 0.38 -15.57
CA ASP A 115 -19.01 -1.05 -15.46
C ASP A 115 -18.11 -1.70 -14.38
N ALA A 116 -16.84 -1.29 -14.28
CA ALA A 116 -15.95 -1.73 -13.21
C ALA A 116 -16.48 -1.31 -11.82
N ARG A 117 -17.02 -0.10 -11.69
CA ARG A 117 -17.57 0.43 -10.43
C ARG A 117 -18.84 -0.29 -9.95
N LEU A 118 -19.66 -0.86 -10.85
CA LEU A 118 -20.97 -1.42 -10.50
C LEU A 118 -20.94 -2.43 -9.34
N ALA A 119 -19.96 -3.33 -9.33
CA ALA A 119 -19.80 -4.35 -8.28
C ALA A 119 -18.76 -3.98 -7.21
N TYR A 120 -17.90 -2.99 -7.49
CA TYR A 120 -16.69 -2.77 -6.71
C TYR A 120 -16.97 -2.52 -5.21
N GLN A 121 -17.93 -1.64 -4.93
CA GLN A 121 -18.29 -1.32 -3.55
C GLN A 121 -18.87 -2.54 -2.80
N HIS A 122 -19.70 -3.32 -3.49
CA HIS A 122 -20.29 -4.53 -2.92
C HIS A 122 -19.24 -5.61 -2.63
N ASP A 123 -18.26 -5.76 -3.53
CA ASP A 123 -17.14 -6.70 -3.36
C ASP A 123 -16.29 -6.32 -2.14
N ILE A 124 -16.00 -5.02 -1.95
CA ILE A 124 -15.29 -4.52 -0.76
C ILE A 124 -16.09 -4.78 0.50
N GLU A 125 -17.39 -4.45 0.52
CA GLU A 125 -18.24 -4.65 1.70
C GLU A 125 -18.32 -6.12 2.09
N THR A 126 -18.41 -7.01 1.08
CA THR A 126 -18.37 -8.46 1.28
C THR A 126 -17.04 -8.90 1.87
N LEU A 127 -15.92 -8.40 1.34
CA LEU A 127 -14.59 -8.70 1.86
C LEU A 127 -14.47 -8.27 3.33
N ARG A 128 -14.87 -7.05 3.65
CA ARG A 128 -14.80 -6.51 5.02
C ARG A 128 -15.69 -7.29 5.97
N MET A 129 -16.89 -7.68 5.54
CA MET A 129 -17.79 -8.52 6.33
C MET A 129 -17.15 -9.88 6.64
N LEU A 130 -16.60 -10.56 5.63
CA LEU A 130 -15.95 -11.86 5.81
C LEU A 130 -14.68 -11.76 6.65
N SER A 131 -13.85 -10.72 6.45
CA SER A 131 -12.67 -10.45 7.27
C SER A 131 -13.06 -10.20 8.71
N GLY A 132 -14.10 -9.39 8.95
CA GLY A 132 -14.66 -9.15 10.28
C GLY A 132 -15.16 -10.44 10.94
N PHE A 133 -15.83 -11.30 10.18
CA PHE A 133 -16.25 -12.62 10.67
C PHE A 133 -15.07 -13.50 11.06
N LEU A 134 -14.02 -13.56 10.23
CA LEU A 134 -12.79 -14.30 10.52
C LEU A 134 -12.14 -13.84 11.83
N MET A 135 -12.13 -12.54 12.10
CA MET A 135 -11.59 -11.96 13.35
C MET A 135 -12.36 -12.38 14.62
N THR A 136 -13.66 -12.62 14.49
CA THR A 136 -14.54 -12.96 15.62
C THR A 136 -14.58 -14.45 15.93
N ARG A 137 -14.24 -15.31 14.96
CA ARG A 137 -14.20 -16.76 15.19
C ARG A 137 -13.07 -17.12 16.15
N THR A 138 -13.43 -17.83 17.21
CA THR A 138 -12.53 -18.47 18.18
C THR A 138 -11.98 -19.83 17.69
N PHE A 139 -12.28 -20.24 16.46
CA PHE A 139 -12.09 -21.63 15.99
C PHE A 139 -10.72 -21.96 15.39
N SER A 140 -9.91 -20.96 15.03
CA SER A 140 -8.52 -21.16 14.65
C SER A 140 -7.65 -20.77 15.84
N ARG A 141 -6.77 -21.67 16.29
CA ARG A 141 -5.65 -21.24 17.15
C ARG A 141 -5.00 -20.06 16.41
N PRO A 142 -4.75 -18.92 17.08
CA PRO A 142 -3.93 -17.87 16.48
C PRO A 142 -2.70 -18.56 15.90
N LYS A 143 -2.31 -18.19 14.67
CA LYS A 143 -1.02 -18.63 14.16
C LYS A 143 0.02 -18.30 15.23
N ASP A 144 0.96 -19.22 15.43
CA ASP A 144 2.00 -19.01 16.44
C ASP A 144 2.69 -17.68 16.17
N TYR A 145 3.02 -16.97 17.26
CA TYR A 145 3.77 -15.73 17.14
C TYR A 145 5.07 -16.01 16.38
N PRO A 146 5.44 -15.15 15.42
CA PRO A 146 6.64 -15.37 14.62
C PRO A 146 7.91 -15.42 15.46
N GLU A 147 7.92 -14.69 16.58
CA GLU A 147 9.04 -14.61 17.52
C GLU A 147 8.51 -14.53 18.97
N PRO A 148 9.24 -15.04 19.99
CA PRO A 148 8.77 -15.04 21.38
C PRO A 148 8.48 -13.65 21.96
N ASP A 149 9.17 -12.63 21.46
CA ASP A 149 9.06 -11.23 21.86
C ASP A 149 8.24 -10.39 20.86
N THR A 150 7.36 -11.04 20.08
CA THR A 150 6.47 -10.33 19.15
C THR A 150 5.62 -9.32 19.93
N PRO A 151 5.59 -8.03 19.53
CA PRO A 151 4.84 -6.99 20.23
C PRO A 151 3.33 -7.16 20.07
N GLU A 152 2.54 -6.52 20.92
CA GLU A 152 1.08 -6.44 20.74
C GLU A 152 0.68 -5.50 19.59
N VAL A 153 1.51 -4.48 19.36
CA VAL A 153 1.25 -3.37 18.44
C VAL A 153 2.42 -3.18 17.49
N LEU A 154 2.09 -2.97 16.22
CA LEU A 154 3.03 -2.49 15.22
C LEU A 154 2.54 -1.14 14.66
N TYR A 155 3.49 -0.24 14.44
CA TYR A 155 3.29 1.06 13.83
C TYR A 155 3.70 1.03 12.36
N ARG A 156 2.98 1.81 11.57
CA ARG A 156 3.37 2.15 10.21
C ARG A 156 3.11 3.61 9.94
N ALA A 157 4.19 4.38 9.81
CA ALA A 157 4.10 5.73 9.27
C ALA A 157 3.90 5.66 7.75
N PHE A 158 2.98 6.47 7.21
CA PHE A 158 2.81 6.62 5.77
C PHE A 158 2.37 8.04 5.40
N LYS A 159 2.70 8.43 4.16
CA LYS A 159 2.18 9.61 3.47
C LYS A 159 1.18 9.17 2.40
N GLY A 160 0.27 10.06 2.01
CA GLY A 160 -0.66 9.81 0.91
C GLY A 160 0.01 9.47 -0.43
N ALA A 161 1.25 9.94 -0.64
CA ALA A 161 2.05 9.69 -1.85
C ALA A 161 3.06 8.52 -1.71
N CYS A 162 3.03 7.73 -0.64
CA CYS A 162 3.97 6.62 -0.47
C CYS A 162 3.80 5.52 -1.52
N HIS A 163 4.90 4.82 -1.83
CA HIS A 163 4.91 3.72 -2.82
C HIS A 163 3.99 2.54 -2.46
N SER A 164 3.72 2.33 -1.17
CA SER A 164 2.72 1.35 -0.73
C SER A 164 1.34 1.99 -0.76
N ARG A 165 0.41 1.38 -1.48
CA ARG A 165 -0.95 1.88 -1.61
C ARG A 165 -1.73 1.66 -0.31
N HIS A 166 -2.24 2.74 0.26
CA HIS A 166 -3.13 2.73 1.41
C HIS A 166 -4.57 3.03 0.98
N SER A 167 -5.52 2.30 1.55
CA SER A 167 -6.95 2.61 1.49
C SER A 167 -7.55 2.38 2.88
N LYS A 168 -8.51 3.21 3.28
CA LYS A 168 -9.24 3.00 4.55
C LYS A 168 -10.02 1.69 4.54
N ASP A 169 -10.47 1.23 3.37
CA ASP A 169 -11.31 0.04 3.23
C ASP A 169 -10.51 -1.23 2.98
N LEU A 170 -9.29 -1.13 2.43
CA LEU A 170 -8.46 -2.29 2.07
C LEU A 170 -7.17 -2.39 2.88
N GLY A 171 -6.82 -1.37 3.67
CA GLY A 171 -5.58 -1.32 4.44
C GLY A 171 -4.36 -1.00 3.57
N PHE A 172 -3.23 -1.65 3.85
CA PHE A 172 -1.98 -1.45 3.10
C PHE A 172 -1.71 -2.60 2.15
N ARG A 173 -1.35 -2.25 0.92
CA ARG A 173 -0.77 -3.17 -0.05
C ARG A 173 0.70 -2.84 -0.28
N SER A 174 1.50 -3.86 -0.55
CA SER A 174 2.91 -3.68 -0.87
C SER A 174 3.09 -2.90 -2.18
N SER A 175 4.31 -2.45 -2.45
CA SER A 175 4.58 -1.50 -3.53
C SER A 175 4.78 -2.15 -4.90
N ASN A 176 5.01 -3.46 -4.93
CA ASN A 176 5.21 -4.26 -6.13
C ASN A 176 3.87 -4.72 -6.76
N GLN A 177 3.00 -3.76 -7.08
CA GLN A 177 1.69 -3.95 -7.73
C GLN A 177 1.80 -4.14 -9.25
N PRO A 178 0.72 -4.50 -9.99
CA PRO A 178 -0.38 -5.34 -9.50
C PRO A 178 0.17 -6.70 -9.07
N LEU A 179 -0.68 -7.58 -8.54
CA LEU A 179 -0.32 -8.96 -8.12
C LEU A 179 0.21 -9.12 -6.68
N THR A 180 -0.01 -8.13 -5.83
CA THR A 180 0.28 -8.20 -4.39
C THR A 180 -0.87 -8.86 -3.62
N PHE A 181 -1.29 -10.06 -4.04
CA PHE A 181 -2.38 -10.78 -3.37
C PHE A 181 -1.90 -11.41 -2.06
N PRO A 182 -2.84 -11.69 -1.13
CA PRO A 182 -2.51 -12.44 0.08
C PRO A 182 -1.89 -13.80 -0.27
N SER A 183 -1.01 -14.31 0.58
CA SER A 183 -0.37 -15.61 0.38
C SER A 183 -0.97 -16.67 1.31
N TYR A 184 -1.33 -17.81 0.73
CA TYR A 184 -1.78 -18.98 1.46
C TYR A 184 -0.57 -19.73 2.02
N HIS A 185 -0.30 -19.55 3.31
CA HIS A 185 0.79 -20.28 3.97
C HIS A 185 0.47 -20.62 5.43
N ASN A 186 0.87 -21.81 5.85
CA ASN A 186 0.80 -22.25 7.24
C ASN A 186 2.11 -21.90 7.95
N GLY A 187 2.03 -21.26 9.12
CA GLY A 187 3.22 -20.79 9.84
C GLY A 187 3.54 -19.32 9.55
N THR A 188 4.81 -18.97 9.71
CA THR A 188 5.32 -17.60 9.68
C THR A 188 5.80 -17.17 8.28
N LEU A 189 6.21 -15.91 8.12
CA LEU A 189 6.84 -15.46 6.86
C LEU A 189 8.17 -16.18 6.63
N LEU A 190 8.93 -16.43 7.70
CA LEU A 190 10.16 -17.21 7.65
C LEU A 190 9.92 -18.62 7.09
N ASP A 191 8.87 -19.31 7.56
CA ASP A 191 8.56 -20.68 7.13
C ASP A 191 8.12 -20.76 5.66
N SER A 192 7.65 -19.64 5.10
CA SER A 192 7.06 -19.59 3.77
C SER A 192 8.06 -19.61 2.62
N SER A 193 9.33 -19.33 2.88
CA SER A 193 10.36 -19.14 1.84
C SER A 193 9.99 -18.09 0.77
N LEU A 194 9.03 -17.19 1.06
CA LEU A 194 8.59 -16.14 0.13
C LEU A 194 9.54 -14.93 0.10
N VAL A 195 10.53 -14.90 0.99
CA VAL A 195 11.52 -13.84 1.10
C VAL A 195 12.89 -14.44 0.90
N ASP A 196 13.54 -14.07 -0.20
CA ASP A 196 14.94 -14.36 -0.48
C ASP A 196 15.84 -13.16 -0.12
N GLU A 197 17.15 -13.33 -0.35
CA GLU A 197 18.14 -12.29 -0.09
C GLU A 197 17.86 -11.00 -0.87
N ASP A 198 17.46 -11.11 -2.13
CA ASP A 198 17.21 -9.97 -3.01
C ASP A 198 15.96 -9.18 -2.57
N ALA A 199 14.89 -9.88 -2.17
CA ALA A 199 13.68 -9.28 -1.64
C ALA A 199 13.95 -8.54 -0.32
N LEU A 200 14.69 -9.17 0.61
CA LEU A 200 15.02 -8.55 1.89
C LEU A 200 15.95 -7.35 1.70
N ARG A 201 16.96 -7.47 0.82
CA ARG A 201 17.88 -6.37 0.49
C ARG A 201 17.12 -5.21 -0.13
N THR A 202 16.27 -5.48 -1.12
CA THR A 202 15.42 -4.46 -1.75
C THR A 202 14.58 -3.71 -0.72
N GLN A 203 13.97 -4.42 0.24
CA GLN A 203 13.17 -3.82 1.29
C GLN A 203 13.99 -3.01 2.31
N CYS A 204 15.19 -3.47 2.65
CA CYS A 204 16.05 -2.90 3.68
C CYS A 204 17.09 -1.92 3.15
N GLU A 205 17.21 -1.72 1.85
CA GLU A 205 18.10 -0.73 1.22
C GLU A 205 17.32 0.29 0.36
N GLY A 206 16.08 -0.04 -0.01
CA GLY A 206 15.17 0.84 -0.74
C GLY A 206 15.47 0.91 -2.25
N GLY A 207 14.89 1.92 -2.91
CA GLY A 207 15.15 2.22 -4.32
C GLY A 207 14.31 1.43 -5.34
N LYS A 208 13.67 0.32 -4.95
CA LYS A 208 12.75 -0.44 -5.82
C LYS A 208 11.45 -0.81 -5.11
N PRO A 209 10.36 -1.06 -5.86
CA PRO A 209 9.17 -1.69 -5.31
C PRO A 209 9.49 -3.03 -4.63
N SER A 210 8.73 -3.34 -3.59
CA SER A 210 8.90 -4.51 -2.74
C SER A 210 7.56 -5.16 -2.44
N ASP A 211 7.57 -6.49 -2.31
CA ASP A 211 6.46 -7.30 -1.81
C ASP A 211 6.24 -7.16 -0.31
N LEU A 212 7.17 -6.52 0.40
CA LEU A 212 7.15 -6.35 1.84
C LEU A 212 6.59 -4.97 2.25
N ILE A 213 5.88 -4.96 3.36
CA ILE A 213 5.26 -3.80 3.99
C ILE A 213 6.03 -3.51 5.26
N ALA A 214 6.75 -2.38 5.28
CA ALA A 214 7.48 -1.93 6.47
C ALA A 214 6.57 -1.64 7.67
N LEU A 215 6.93 -2.21 8.81
CA LEU A 215 6.30 -2.03 10.12
C LEU A 215 7.38 -1.74 11.18
N SER A 216 6.96 -1.23 12.34
CA SER A 216 7.87 -0.87 13.44
C SER A 216 7.19 -1.09 14.77
N ASP A 217 7.84 -1.70 15.74
CA ASP A 217 7.35 -1.78 17.12
C ASP A 217 7.85 -0.62 18.01
N SER A 218 8.88 0.10 17.53
CA SER A 218 9.47 1.23 18.24
C SER A 218 8.92 2.59 17.76
N PRO A 219 8.37 3.42 18.67
CA PRO A 219 8.03 4.83 18.41
C PRO A 219 9.25 5.66 18.00
N SER A 220 10.40 5.46 18.65
CA SER A 220 11.66 6.14 18.34
C SER A 220 12.09 5.92 16.89
N ARG A 221 11.93 4.69 16.38
CA ARG A 221 12.16 4.39 14.96
C ARG A 221 11.17 5.12 14.04
N ILE A 222 9.90 5.24 14.43
CA ILE A 222 8.91 6.03 13.67
C ILE A 222 9.36 7.49 13.57
N PHE A 223 9.78 8.12 14.67
CA PHE A 223 10.28 9.50 14.64
C PHE A 223 11.44 9.65 13.65
N ASN A 224 12.44 8.76 13.72
CA ASN A 224 13.60 8.82 12.85
C ASN A 224 13.26 8.69 11.35
N ILE A 225 12.29 7.83 11.00
CA ILE A 225 11.84 7.69 9.61
C ILE A 225 11.10 8.95 9.14
N THR A 226 10.36 9.60 10.04
CA THR A 226 9.59 10.82 9.73
C THR A 226 10.40 12.11 9.78
N GLN A 227 11.62 12.13 10.32
CA GLN A 227 12.44 13.35 10.41
C GLN A 227 12.77 13.96 9.03
N GLY A 228 12.92 13.13 8.00
CA GLY A 228 13.19 13.58 6.63
C GLY A 228 11.95 13.92 5.82
N TRP A 229 10.77 13.99 6.45
CA TRP A 229 9.52 14.23 5.75
C TRP A 229 9.26 15.73 5.68
N ASP A 230 9.04 16.25 4.46
CA ASP A 230 8.64 17.64 4.29
C ASP A 230 7.30 17.90 5.02
N PHE A 231 7.29 18.96 5.85
CA PHE A 231 6.27 19.24 6.86
C PHE A 231 5.05 19.99 6.28
N GLU A 232 5.18 20.60 5.09
CA GLU A 232 4.07 21.33 4.45
C GLU A 232 2.94 20.39 3.97
N ASP A 233 3.25 19.11 3.75
CA ASP A 233 2.32 18.08 3.27
C ASP A 233 1.61 17.28 4.38
N MET A 234 1.81 17.63 5.67
CA MET A 234 1.33 16.85 6.82
C MET A 234 -0.20 16.78 7.01
N LYS A 235 -1.01 17.38 6.12
CA LYS A 235 -2.49 17.31 6.18
C LYS A 235 -3.07 15.90 6.00
N GLY A 236 -2.24 14.88 5.75
CA GLY A 236 -2.66 13.48 5.65
C GLY A 236 -1.71 12.46 6.30
N ASP A 237 -0.69 12.92 7.03
CA ASP A 237 0.33 12.02 7.60
C ASP A 237 -0.24 11.28 8.81
N MET A 238 -0.40 9.97 8.65
CA MET A 238 -1.02 9.11 9.63
C MET A 238 -0.06 7.99 9.99
N ILE A 239 0.06 7.72 11.28
CA ILE A 239 0.69 6.51 11.79
C ILE A 239 -0.45 5.54 12.02
N ALA A 240 -0.46 4.44 11.26
CA ALA A 240 -1.38 3.34 11.53
C ALA A 240 -0.88 2.56 12.74
N VAL A 241 -1.78 2.32 13.69
CA VAL A 241 -1.59 1.43 14.85
C VAL A 241 -2.23 0.10 14.50
N ILE A 242 -1.42 -0.93 14.36
CA ILE A 242 -1.80 -2.25 13.85
C ILE A 242 -1.76 -3.25 15.00
N ASN A 243 -2.85 -4.00 15.18
CA ASN A 243 -2.96 -5.03 16.21
C ASN A 243 -2.40 -6.36 15.70
N VAL A 244 -1.36 -6.86 16.36
CA VAL A 244 -0.67 -8.10 15.98
C VAL A 244 -1.58 -9.32 16.14
N SER A 245 -2.42 -9.36 17.18
CA SER A 245 -3.38 -10.45 17.35
C SER A 245 -4.35 -10.54 16.17
N LYS A 246 -4.75 -9.39 15.60
CA LYS A 246 -5.60 -9.34 14.41
C LYS A 246 -4.84 -9.77 13.14
N LEU A 247 -3.56 -9.39 13.00
CA LEU A 247 -2.71 -9.88 11.90
C LEU A 247 -2.62 -11.41 11.91
N LEU A 248 -2.38 -12.02 13.08
CA LEU A 248 -2.27 -13.47 13.24
C LEU A 248 -3.59 -14.18 12.91
N ARG A 249 -4.74 -13.63 13.33
CA ARG A 249 -6.07 -14.18 13.00
C ARG A 249 -6.40 -14.11 11.52
N MET A 250 -5.98 -13.05 10.83
CA MET A 250 -6.12 -12.94 9.37
C MET A 250 -5.10 -13.78 8.61
N GLY A 251 -4.20 -14.47 9.31
CA GLY A 251 -3.16 -15.28 8.70
C GLY A 251 -2.11 -14.46 7.96
N VAL A 252 -1.98 -13.16 8.23
CA VAL A 252 -0.97 -12.29 7.63
C VAL A 252 0.42 -12.78 8.05
N LEU A 253 1.30 -12.94 7.07
CA LEU A 253 2.68 -13.37 7.31
C LEU A 253 3.56 -12.17 7.62
N PHE A 254 4.25 -12.18 8.75
CA PHE A 254 5.19 -11.14 9.13
C PHE A 254 6.32 -11.69 10.01
N ASN A 255 7.50 -11.08 9.93
CA ASN A 255 8.67 -11.38 10.76
C ASN A 255 9.55 -10.12 10.92
N ARG A 256 10.48 -10.16 11.86
CA ARG A 256 11.51 -9.14 12.01
C ARG A 256 12.57 -9.30 10.91
N THR A 257 13.07 -8.17 10.41
CA THR A 257 14.11 -8.16 9.36
C THR A 257 15.41 -8.82 9.79
N THR A 258 15.78 -8.75 11.08
CA THR A 258 16.98 -9.45 11.59
C THR A 258 16.80 -10.97 11.62
N THR A 259 15.59 -11.44 11.89
CA THR A 259 15.26 -12.87 11.89
C THR A 259 15.35 -13.44 10.48
N LEU A 260 14.77 -12.72 9.51
CA LEU A 260 14.89 -13.06 8.10
C LEU A 260 16.36 -13.00 7.63
N ALA A 261 17.09 -11.93 7.94
CA ALA A 261 18.50 -11.80 7.56
C ALA A 261 19.36 -12.95 8.10
N LYS A 262 19.17 -13.32 9.37
CA LYS A 262 19.87 -14.46 9.99
C LYS A 262 19.56 -15.77 9.29
N SER A 263 18.29 -16.01 8.92
CA SER A 263 17.89 -17.24 8.23
C SER A 263 18.47 -17.38 6.82
N LEU A 264 18.76 -16.24 6.18
CA LEU A 264 19.34 -16.14 4.85
C LEU A 264 20.87 -16.00 4.89
N ASP A 265 21.51 -16.21 6.04
CA ASP A 265 22.96 -16.01 6.26
C ASP A 265 23.48 -14.62 5.84
N MET A 266 22.61 -13.60 5.92
CA MET A 266 22.95 -12.23 5.57
C MET A 266 23.51 -11.47 6.77
N ALA A 267 24.71 -10.91 6.60
CA ALA A 267 25.30 -10.02 7.58
C ALA A 267 24.49 -8.71 7.71
N LEU A 268 24.31 -8.23 8.95
CA LEU A 268 23.75 -6.90 9.20
C LEU A 268 24.82 -5.83 9.01
N ARG A 269 24.43 -4.63 8.56
CA ARG A 269 25.38 -3.54 8.40
C ARG A 269 25.93 -3.10 9.76
N THR A 270 27.24 -3.13 9.89
CA THR A 270 27.97 -2.59 11.04
C THR A 270 29.20 -1.82 10.56
N ALA A 271 29.87 -1.08 11.44
CA ALA A 271 31.15 -0.44 11.11
C ALA A 271 32.22 -1.45 10.63
N ARG A 272 32.13 -2.71 11.08
CA ARG A 272 33.04 -3.80 10.68
C ARG A 272 32.57 -4.56 9.44
N GLN A 273 31.28 -4.47 9.11
CA GLN A 273 30.65 -5.12 7.96
C GLN A 273 29.83 -4.09 7.18
N PRO A 274 30.47 -3.19 6.42
CA PRO A 274 29.78 -2.10 5.73
C PRO A 274 28.87 -2.59 4.60
N GLY A 275 29.11 -3.79 4.05
CA GLY A 275 28.30 -4.42 3.00
C GLY A 275 27.10 -5.23 3.50
N GLY A 276 26.88 -5.27 4.82
CA GLY A 276 25.69 -5.92 5.38
C GLY A 276 24.39 -5.17 5.05
N VAL A 277 23.26 -5.82 5.29
CA VAL A 277 21.92 -5.27 5.02
C VAL A 277 21.71 -4.00 5.84
N GLN A 278 21.52 -2.87 5.15
CA GLN A 278 21.68 -1.54 5.74
C GLN A 278 20.70 -1.19 6.85
N TYR A 279 19.40 -1.38 6.62
CA TYR A 279 18.37 -0.95 7.58
C TYR A 279 17.74 -2.08 8.38
N ALA A 280 18.14 -3.34 8.18
CA ALA A 280 17.66 -4.47 8.98
C ALA A 280 18.07 -4.28 10.46
N ASN A 281 17.09 -4.32 11.36
CA ASN A 281 17.32 -4.08 12.79
C ASN A 281 16.18 -4.69 13.65
N PRO A 282 16.38 -4.82 14.98
CA PRO A 282 15.42 -5.49 15.86
C PRO A 282 14.02 -4.87 15.92
N ASN A 283 13.88 -3.59 15.57
CA ASN A 283 12.59 -2.90 15.63
C ASN A 283 11.93 -2.76 14.25
N TYR A 284 12.53 -3.38 13.24
CA TYR A 284 12.05 -3.32 11.88
C TYR A 284 11.40 -4.66 11.51
N TRP A 285 10.07 -4.61 11.45
CA TRP A 285 9.21 -5.71 11.06
C TRP A 285 8.75 -5.53 9.61
N VAL A 286 8.45 -6.63 8.94
CA VAL A 286 7.90 -6.63 7.59
C VAL A 286 6.71 -7.59 7.50
N ALA A 287 5.61 -7.12 6.91
CA ALA A 287 4.47 -7.97 6.54
C ALA A 287 4.47 -8.24 5.04
N TYR A 288 4.04 -9.42 4.63
CA TYR A 288 4.02 -9.82 3.22
C TYR A 288 2.74 -9.37 2.52
N ARG A 289 2.90 -8.55 1.48
CA ARG A 289 1.90 -8.09 0.48
C ARG A 289 0.67 -7.34 0.96
N TRP A 290 0.07 -7.70 2.09
CA TRP A 290 -1.18 -7.11 2.57
C TRP A 290 -1.25 -6.99 4.09
N VAL A 291 -1.63 -5.80 4.57
CA VAL A 291 -2.14 -5.57 5.93
C VAL A 291 -3.60 -5.13 5.81
N PRO A 292 -4.58 -5.99 6.17
CA PRO A 292 -6.00 -5.68 6.10
C PRO A 292 -6.40 -4.45 6.90
N ALA A 293 -7.44 -3.76 6.45
CA ALA A 293 -7.99 -2.59 7.17
C ALA A 293 -8.46 -2.98 8.58
N GLU A 294 -9.01 -4.17 8.74
CA GLU A 294 -9.52 -4.72 9.99
C GLU A 294 -8.41 -4.89 11.05
N CYS A 295 -7.16 -5.08 10.62
CA CYS A 295 -6.00 -5.18 11.50
C CYS A 295 -5.52 -3.83 12.03
N ILE A 296 -5.96 -2.72 11.42
CA ILE A 296 -5.61 -1.36 11.82
C ILE A 296 -6.63 -0.90 12.85
N GLU A 297 -6.19 -0.69 14.09
CA GLU A 297 -7.08 -0.26 15.17
C GLU A 297 -7.49 1.20 14.99
N PHE A 298 -6.52 2.05 14.67
CA PHE A 298 -6.74 3.45 14.41
C PHE A 298 -5.50 4.11 13.81
N TYR A 299 -5.70 5.36 13.40
CA TYR A 299 -4.65 6.25 12.94
C TYR A 299 -4.39 7.31 14.01
N ILE A 300 -3.11 7.65 14.20
CA ILE A 300 -2.65 8.74 15.08
C ILE A 300 -1.76 9.70 14.29
N SER A 301 -1.68 10.94 14.74
CA SER A 301 -0.69 11.89 14.23
C SER A 301 0.68 11.68 14.88
N LEU A 302 1.72 12.23 14.26
CA LEU A 302 3.05 12.29 14.86
C LEU A 302 3.06 13.08 16.18
N SER A 303 2.30 14.18 16.24
CA SER A 303 2.15 15.00 17.45
C SER A 303 1.52 14.22 18.61
N PHE A 304 0.52 13.39 18.32
CA PHE A 304 -0.08 12.50 19.31
C PHE A 304 0.96 11.49 19.84
N LEU A 305 1.69 10.82 18.94
CA LEU A 305 2.70 9.85 19.34
C LEU A 305 3.80 10.50 20.20
N ARG A 306 4.23 11.72 19.84
CA ARG A 306 5.22 12.50 20.60
C ARG A 306 4.74 12.78 22.02
N LYS A 307 3.53 13.32 22.18
CA LYS A 307 2.94 13.60 23.50
C LYS A 307 2.79 12.33 24.35
N ALA A 308 2.38 11.21 23.73
CA ALA A 308 2.30 9.93 24.43
C ALA A 308 3.68 9.45 24.91
N CYS A 309 4.72 9.60 24.08
CA CYS A 309 6.11 9.27 24.45
C CYS A 309 6.62 10.16 25.59
N GLU A 310 6.36 11.47 25.55
CA GLU A 310 6.74 12.42 26.61
C GLU A 310 6.13 12.04 27.96
N ILE A 311 4.82 11.70 27.99
CA ILE A 311 4.14 11.28 29.23
C ILE A 311 4.73 9.98 29.79
N ARG A 312 5.19 9.08 28.92
CA ARG A 312 5.83 7.81 29.31
C ARG A 312 7.33 7.93 29.55
N GLY A 313 7.95 9.09 29.32
CA GLY A 313 9.39 9.27 29.42
C GLY A 313 10.18 8.50 28.36
N ILE A 314 9.59 8.22 27.19
CA ILE A 314 10.25 7.55 26.07
C ILE A 314 10.99 8.60 25.23
N GLY A 315 12.32 8.52 25.22
CA GLY A 315 13.19 9.37 24.44
C GLY A 315 13.30 8.97 22.96
N GLU A 316 13.86 9.87 22.15
CA GLU A 316 14.03 9.67 20.70
C GLU A 316 15.01 8.54 20.35
N ASN A 317 15.78 8.04 21.32
CA ASN A 317 16.73 6.93 21.17
C ASN A 317 16.34 5.67 21.95
N ASP A 318 15.15 5.63 22.56
CA ASP A 318 14.68 4.51 23.37
C ASP A 318 14.04 3.42 22.51
N PHE A 319 14.87 2.81 21.67
CA PHE A 319 14.48 1.81 20.68
C PHE A 319 13.88 0.53 21.26
N GLY A 320 14.12 0.22 22.54
CA GLY A 320 13.62 -0.98 23.21
C GLY A 320 12.29 -0.79 23.95
N VAL A 321 11.70 0.41 23.94
CA VAL A 321 10.45 0.69 24.64
C VAL A 321 9.29 0.75 23.64
N ASN A 322 8.20 0.06 23.97
CA ASN A 322 6.98 -0.01 23.18
C ASN A 322 5.76 0.29 24.06
N PHE A 323 4.64 0.62 23.42
CA PHE A 323 3.35 0.74 24.11
C PHE A 323 2.59 -0.58 23.97
N SER A 324 1.85 -0.96 25.01
CA SER A 324 0.76 -1.92 24.86
C SER A 324 -0.42 -1.29 24.10
N LEU A 325 -1.33 -2.13 23.60
CA LEU A 325 -2.50 -1.62 22.89
C LEU A 325 -3.41 -0.79 23.82
N GLU A 326 -3.57 -1.23 25.06
CA GLU A 326 -4.40 -0.55 26.06
C GLU A 326 -3.84 0.84 26.41
N GLU A 327 -2.52 0.96 26.55
CA GLU A 327 -1.84 2.21 26.86
C GLU A 327 -2.09 3.25 25.78
N ILE A 328 -1.90 2.88 24.51
CA ILE A 328 -2.07 3.82 23.40
C ILE A 328 -3.53 4.20 23.18
N LEU A 329 -4.46 3.28 23.44
CA LEU A 329 -5.90 3.56 23.43
C LEU A 329 -6.30 4.53 24.55
N ALA A 330 -5.76 4.35 25.75
CA ALA A 330 -6.03 5.24 26.88
C ALA A 330 -5.63 6.70 26.58
N PHE A 331 -4.45 6.91 25.98
CA PHE A 331 -4.01 8.25 25.55
C PHE A 331 -4.92 8.87 24.48
N LYS A 332 -5.50 8.05 23.60
CA LYS A 332 -6.41 8.51 22.56
C LYS A 332 -7.72 9.02 23.14
N VAL A 333 -8.29 8.27 24.09
CA VAL A 333 -9.55 8.66 24.77
C VAL A 333 -9.36 9.94 25.59
N GLN A 334 -8.24 10.06 26.31
CA GLN A 334 -7.93 11.25 27.12
C GLN A 334 -7.79 12.52 26.28
N ASN A 335 -7.16 12.45 25.10
CA ASN A 335 -7.04 13.61 24.21
C ASN A 335 -8.34 13.99 23.48
N LEU A 336 -9.36 13.12 23.45
CA LEU A 336 -10.69 13.45 22.91
C LEU A 336 -11.63 14.06 23.97
N SER A 337 -11.25 14.00 25.25
CA SER A 337 -12.04 14.50 26.38
C SER A 337 -11.57 15.86 26.91
N MET A 338 -10.52 16.43 26.31
CA MET A 338 -10.03 17.80 26.49
C MET A 338 -10.34 18.60 25.22
#